data_AF-A0AAE8ETN9-F1
#
_entry.id   AF-A0AAE8ETN9-F1
#
_cell.length_a   1.000
_cell.length_b   1.000
_cell.length_c   1.000
_cell.angle_alpha   90.00
_cell.angle_beta   90.00
_cell.angle_gamma   90.00
#
_symmetry.space_group_name_H-M   'P 1'
#
loop_
_entity.id
_entity.type
_entity.pdbx_description
1 polymer ?
#
loop_
_entity_poly.entity_id
_entity_poly.type
_entity_poly.pdbx_seq_one_letter_code
_entity_poly.pdbx_strand_id
1 'polypeptide(L)'
;MSYERISYDEIRDSFLRYYYIYCRNKLDSFNRRGEGWSEHESEIGYAYYQFENAYELEIENLMLNVLTLVLMAGRGPEQVEKNLRKDIKDMLSEHKLDELIADISEEERQDLIYDMSLLKLI
;
A
#
# COMPACT_ATOMS: atom_id res chain seq x y z
N MET A 1 -13.21 16.75 15.21
CA MET A 1 -12.77 16.97 13.82
C MET A 1 -13.42 15.88 13.00
N SER A 2 -14.07 16.20 11.88
CA SER A 2 -14.49 15.16 10.92
C SER A 2 -13.24 14.65 10.21
N TYR A 3 -13.03 13.33 10.20
CA TYR A 3 -11.98 12.71 9.42
C TYR A 3 -12.24 12.98 7.93
N GLU A 4 -11.26 13.54 7.22
CA GLU A 4 -11.32 13.73 5.78
C GLU A 4 -10.67 12.52 5.11
N ARG A 5 -11.45 11.85 4.26
CA ARG A 5 -11.05 10.62 3.59
C ARG A 5 -9.95 10.89 2.56
N ILE A 6 -8.94 10.04 2.54
CA ILE A 6 -7.80 10.09 1.64
C ILE A 6 -8.10 9.25 0.38
N SER A 7 -7.89 9.83 -0.80
CA SER A 7 -8.13 9.15 -2.07
C SER A 7 -7.03 8.15 -2.41
N TYR A 8 -7.33 7.21 -3.31
CA TYR A 8 -6.36 6.20 -3.75
C TYR A 8 -5.08 6.83 -4.33
N ASP A 9 -5.23 7.92 -5.07
CA ASP A 9 -4.14 8.68 -5.66
C ASP A 9 -3.27 9.37 -4.60
N GLU A 10 -3.88 9.96 -3.56
CA GLU A 10 -3.14 10.57 -2.46
C GLU A 10 -2.37 9.52 -1.64
N ILE A 11 -2.94 8.33 -1.45
CA ILE A 11 -2.24 7.19 -0.84
C ILE A 11 -1.05 6.79 -1.72
N ARG A 12 -1.25 6.67 -3.04
CA ARG A 12 -0.20 6.33 -4.02
C ARG A 12 0.95 7.34 -4.01
N ASP A 13 0.64 8.63 -4.06
CA ASP A 13 1.62 9.71 -4.03
C ASP A 13 2.41 9.72 -2.72
N SER A 14 1.71 9.58 -1.58
CA SER A 14 2.34 9.52 -0.26
C SER A 14 3.26 8.31 -0.14
N PHE A 15 2.82 7.15 -0.61
CA PHE A 15 3.61 5.92 -0.59
C PHE A 15 4.88 6.08 -1.43
N LEU A 16 4.75 6.52 -2.68
CA LEU A 16 5.88 6.72 -3.59
C LEU A 16 6.85 7.79 -3.08
N ARG A 17 6.36 8.80 -2.36
CA ARG A 17 7.20 9.77 -1.67
C ARG A 17 8.05 9.11 -0.59
N TYR A 18 7.49 8.25 0.27
CA TYR A 18 8.26 7.55 1.29
C TYR A 18 9.23 6.53 0.70
N TYR A 19 8.81 5.80 -0.34
CA TYR A 19 9.66 4.93 -1.15
C TYR A 19 10.90 5.71 -1.61
N TYR A 20 10.69 6.85 -2.28
CA TYR A 20 11.77 7.69 -2.80
C TYR A 20 12.68 8.25 -1.68
N ILE A 21 12.10 8.73 -0.58
CA ILE A 21 12.86 9.21 0.58
C ILE A 21 13.77 8.11 1.11
N TYR A 22 13.29 6.88 1.21
CA TYR A 22 14.10 5.77 1.71
C TYR A 22 15.29 5.47 0.81
N CYS A 23 15.07 5.39 -0.51
CA CYS A 23 16.14 5.19 -1.47
C CYS A 23 17.24 6.26 -1.33
N ARG A 24 16.88 7.54 -1.15
CA ARG A 24 17.86 8.60 -0.91
C ARG A 24 18.62 8.41 0.40
N ASN A 25 17.94 8.01 1.46
CA ASN A 25 18.57 7.75 2.75
C ASN A 25 19.57 6.59 2.65
N LYS A 26 19.24 5.52 1.92
CA LYS A 26 20.17 4.41 1.64
C LYS A 26 21.40 4.86 0.87
N LEU A 27 21.22 5.68 -0.16
CA LEU A 27 22.33 6.25 -0.92
C LEU A 27 23.24 7.13 -0.04
N ASP A 28 22.66 7.99 0.81
CA ASP A 28 23.42 8.81 1.75
C ASP A 28 24.21 7.96 2.75
N SER A 29 23.57 6.97 3.38
CA SER A 29 24.22 6.05 4.32
C SER A 29 25.34 5.24 3.67
N PHE A 30 25.12 4.72 2.47
CA PHE A 30 26.16 4.01 1.72
C PHE A 30 27.35 4.93 1.40
N ASN A 31 27.09 6.14 0.88
CA ASN A 31 28.16 7.09 0.52
C ASN A 31 28.94 7.59 1.73
N ARG A 32 28.32 7.70 2.90
CA ARG A 32 28.97 8.22 4.12
C ARG A 32 29.64 7.14 4.97
N ARG A 33 29.09 5.93 5.00
CA ARG A 33 29.46 4.89 5.98
C ARG A 33 29.69 3.51 5.36
N GLY A 34 29.41 3.33 4.06
CA GLY A 34 29.41 2.01 3.40
C GLY A 34 28.24 1.11 3.84
N GLU A 35 27.23 1.66 4.51
CA GLU A 35 26.07 0.92 5.00
C GLU A 35 25.06 0.68 3.87
N GLY A 36 25.09 -0.52 3.29
CA GLY A 36 24.17 -0.97 2.24
C GLY A 36 22.83 -1.46 2.78
N TRP A 37 22.08 -2.20 1.94
CA TRP A 37 20.83 -2.86 2.32
C TRP A 37 21.09 -4.04 3.26
N SER A 38 20.30 -4.14 4.32
CA SER A 38 20.24 -5.29 5.22
C SER A 38 19.39 -6.40 4.61
N GLU A 39 19.57 -7.62 5.13
CA GLU A 39 18.73 -8.76 4.75
C GLU A 39 17.25 -8.45 5.01
N HIS A 40 16.39 -8.67 4.01
CA HIS A 40 14.96 -8.37 4.00
C HIS A 40 14.56 -6.88 4.10
N GLU A 41 15.52 -5.96 4.14
CA GLU A 41 15.23 -4.54 4.04
C GLU A 41 14.72 -4.21 2.64
N SER A 42 13.64 -3.44 2.55
CA SER A 42 13.11 -2.96 1.28
C SER A 42 12.47 -1.59 1.46
N GLU A 43 12.54 -0.79 0.41
CA GLU A 43 11.88 0.50 0.33
C GLU A 43 10.37 0.40 0.37
N ILE A 44 9.79 -0.68 -0.17
CA ILE A 44 8.36 -0.97 -0.09
C ILE A 44 7.97 -1.23 1.37
N GLY A 45 8.75 -2.05 2.08
CA GLY A 45 8.53 -2.31 3.50
C GLY A 45 8.64 -1.06 4.36
N TYR A 46 9.64 -0.21 4.10
CA TYR A 46 9.76 1.08 4.78
C TYR A 46 8.58 2.01 4.52
N ALA A 47 8.17 2.14 3.25
CA ALA A 47 7.07 3.01 2.86
C ALA A 47 5.75 2.56 3.46
N TYR A 48 5.43 1.25 3.38
CA TYR A 48 4.24 0.67 4.00
C TYR A 48 4.21 0.90 5.52
N TYR A 49 5.36 0.74 6.20
CA TYR A 49 5.47 0.98 7.64
C TYR A 49 5.10 2.42 8.05
N GLN A 50 5.27 3.42 7.17
CA GLN A 50 4.87 4.80 7.49
C GLN A 50 3.36 4.98 7.64
N PHE A 51 2.56 4.01 7.19
CA PHE A 51 1.09 4.03 7.25
C PHE A 51 0.52 3.13 8.35
N GLU A 52 1.37 2.60 9.24
CA GLU A 52 0.90 1.80 10.37
C GLU A 52 -0.09 2.60 11.24
N ASN A 53 -1.34 2.15 11.30
CA ASN A 53 -2.46 2.84 11.96
C ASN A 53 -2.78 4.25 11.43
N ALA A 54 -2.47 4.54 10.16
CA ALA A 54 -2.68 5.87 9.58
C ALA A 54 -4.13 6.16 9.13
N TYR A 55 -4.92 5.12 8.88
CA TYR A 55 -6.25 5.24 8.28
C TYR A 55 -7.36 4.73 9.20
N GLU A 56 -8.43 5.51 9.32
CA GLU A 56 -9.61 5.16 10.11
C GLU A 56 -10.65 4.38 9.29
N LEU A 57 -10.66 4.55 7.96
CA LEU A 57 -11.65 3.92 7.10
C LEU A 57 -11.12 2.62 6.46
N GLU A 58 -12.00 1.64 6.34
CA GLU A 58 -11.71 0.32 5.79
C GLU A 58 -11.31 0.39 4.30
N ILE A 59 -11.92 1.31 3.54
CA ILE A 59 -11.59 1.53 2.13
C ILE A 59 -10.15 2.03 1.93
N GLU A 60 -9.64 2.87 2.83
CA GLU A 60 -8.26 3.39 2.75
C GLU A 60 -7.25 2.30 3.09
N ASN A 61 -7.56 1.45 4.07
CA ASN A 61 -6.78 0.27 4.40
C ASN A 61 -6.77 -0.75 3.25
N LEU A 62 -7.92 -0.97 2.60
CA LEU A 62 -8.02 -1.79 1.39
C LEU A 62 -7.12 -1.22 0.28
N MET A 63 -7.22 0.07 0.01
CA MET A 63 -6.43 0.79 -0.99
C MET A 63 -4.93 0.66 -0.74
N LEU A 64 -4.48 0.89 0.50
CA LEU A 64 -3.08 0.74 0.88
C LEU A 64 -2.57 -0.68 0.62
N ASN A 65 -3.34 -1.71 0.99
CA ASN A 65 -2.93 -3.10 0.80
C ASN A 65 -2.88 -3.49 -0.69
N VAL A 66 -3.87 -3.05 -1.48
CA VAL A 66 -3.88 -3.26 -2.93
C VAL A 66 -2.69 -2.58 -3.60
N LEU A 67 -2.46 -1.30 -3.29
CA LEU A 67 -1.30 -0.55 -3.81
C LEU A 67 0.02 -1.23 -3.45
N THR A 68 0.16 -1.69 -2.20
CA THR A 68 1.38 -2.35 -1.75
C THR A 68 1.64 -3.61 -2.55
N LEU A 69 0.62 -4.43 -2.79
CA LEU A 69 0.72 -5.62 -3.66
C LEU A 69 1.09 -5.27 -5.10
N VAL A 70 0.52 -4.21 -5.67
CA VAL A 70 0.87 -3.70 -7.01
C VAL A 70 2.35 -3.29 -7.07
N LEU A 71 2.82 -2.53 -6.09
CA LEU A 71 4.21 -2.07 -6.04
C LEU A 71 5.21 -3.21 -5.76
N MET A 72 4.79 -4.22 -5.00
CA MET A 72 5.55 -5.46 -4.85
C MET A 72 5.70 -6.17 -6.20
N ALA A 73 4.63 -6.27 -7.00
CA ALA A 73 4.63 -6.96 -8.29
C ALA A 73 5.27 -8.36 -8.22
N GLY A 74 4.98 -9.10 -7.15
CA GLY A 74 5.54 -10.44 -6.87
C GLY A 74 6.99 -10.44 -6.35
N ARG A 75 7.57 -9.28 -6.04
CA ARG A 75 8.89 -9.15 -5.38
C ARG A 75 8.74 -9.09 -3.86
N GLY A 76 9.83 -9.46 -3.18
CA GLY A 76 9.93 -9.39 -1.72
C GLY A 76 9.56 -10.70 -1.04
N PRO A 77 9.41 -10.68 0.30
CA PRO A 77 9.14 -11.90 1.06
C PRO A 77 7.72 -12.44 0.80
N GLU A 78 7.61 -13.72 0.44
CA GLU A 78 6.34 -14.39 0.15
C GLU A 78 5.33 -14.28 1.32
N GLN A 79 5.83 -14.29 2.57
CA GLN A 79 4.97 -14.18 3.75
C GLN A 79 4.28 -12.81 3.84
N VAL A 80 4.94 -11.72 3.39
CA VAL A 80 4.36 -10.39 3.37
C VAL A 80 3.21 -10.33 2.36
N GLU A 81 3.43 -10.87 1.15
CA GLU A 81 2.37 -10.96 0.14
C GLU A 81 1.17 -11.78 0.66
N LYS A 82 1.43 -12.92 1.29
CA LYS A 82 0.37 -13.76 1.88
C LYS A 82 -0.44 -13.04 2.95
N ASN A 83 0.22 -12.27 3.81
CA ASN A 83 -0.46 -11.52 4.87
C ASN A 83 -1.34 -10.42 4.27
N LEU A 84 -0.83 -9.60 3.34
CA LEU A 84 -1.61 -8.55 2.68
C LEU A 84 -2.83 -9.11 1.95
N ARG A 85 -2.67 -10.22 1.22
CA ARG A 85 -3.79 -10.90 0.55
C ARG A 85 -4.81 -11.45 1.53
N LYS A 86 -4.36 -11.97 2.68
CA LYS A 86 -5.24 -12.45 3.73
C LYS A 86 -6.04 -11.28 4.32
N ASP A 87 -5.39 -10.17 4.65
CA ASP A 87 -6.04 -9.00 5.23
C ASP A 87 -7.11 -8.43 4.29
N ILE A 88 -6.81 -8.35 2.98
CA ILE A 88 -7.81 -7.97 1.97
C ILE A 88 -8.99 -8.95 1.95
N LYS A 89 -8.71 -10.25 1.96
CA LYS A 89 -9.76 -11.28 1.93
C LYS A 89 -10.66 -11.21 3.17
N ASP A 90 -10.06 -11.00 4.35
CA ASP A 90 -10.77 -10.89 5.61
C ASP A 90 -11.67 -9.63 5.58
N MET A 91 -11.15 -8.47 5.15
CA MET A 91 -11.94 -7.25 4.95
C MET A 91 -13.13 -7.44 3.99
N LEU A 92 -12.91 -8.09 2.84
CA LEU A 92 -13.96 -8.35 1.85
C LEU A 92 -14.98 -9.42 2.30
N SER A 93 -14.68 -10.17 3.36
CA SER A 93 -15.61 -11.12 3.96
C SER A 93 -16.54 -10.46 4.97
N GLU A 94 -16.09 -9.37 5.59
CA GLU A 94 -16.83 -8.59 6.59
C GLU A 94 -17.66 -7.48 5.95
N HIS A 95 -17.16 -6.88 4.86
CA HIS A 95 -17.80 -5.79 4.13
C HIS A 95 -17.91 -6.13 2.64
N LYS A 96 -19.06 -5.85 2.01
CA LYS A 96 -19.18 -6.04 0.56
C LYS A 96 -18.33 -5.00 -0.14
N LEU A 97 -17.62 -5.41 -1.20
CA LEU A 97 -16.82 -4.48 -2.00
C LEU A 97 -17.63 -3.26 -2.45
N ASP A 98 -18.85 -3.48 -2.97
CA ASP A 98 -19.75 -2.40 -3.42
C ASP A 98 -20.06 -1.35 -2.33
N GLU A 99 -20.10 -1.77 -1.06
CA GLU A 99 -20.32 -0.87 0.08
C GLU A 99 -19.06 -0.05 0.37
N LEU A 100 -17.88 -0.66 0.32
CA LEU A 100 -16.59 0.01 0.56
C LEU A 100 -16.28 1.09 -0.49
N ILE A 101 -16.66 0.85 -1.74
CA ILE A 101 -16.41 1.77 -2.85
C ILE A 101 -17.59 2.71 -3.14
N ALA A 102 -18.67 2.69 -2.35
CA ALA A 102 -19.89 3.45 -2.65
C ALA A 102 -19.64 4.96 -2.76
N ASP A 103 -18.76 5.49 -1.92
CA ASP A 103 -18.51 6.93 -1.76
C ASP A 103 -17.22 7.43 -2.44
N ILE A 104 -16.58 6.61 -3.29
CA ILE A 104 -15.43 7.06 -4.09
C ILE A 104 -15.84 7.58 -5.46
N SER A 105 -14.98 8.44 -6.02
CA SER A 105 -15.17 8.92 -7.39
C SER A 105 -15.09 7.78 -8.40
N GLU A 106 -15.72 7.96 -9.56
CA GLU A 106 -15.69 6.94 -10.63
C GLU A 106 -14.27 6.70 -11.17
N GLU A 107 -13.45 7.75 -11.26
CA GLU A 107 -12.04 7.66 -11.68
C GLU A 107 -11.22 6.82 -10.70
N GLU A 108 -11.32 7.14 -9.40
CA GLU A 108 -10.66 6.40 -8.33
C GLU A 108 -11.12 4.93 -8.27
N ARG A 109 -12.41 4.69 -8.51
CA ARG A 109 -12.99 3.35 -8.58
C ARG A 109 -12.40 2.54 -9.73
N GLN A 110 -12.28 3.14 -10.91
CA GLN A 110 -11.74 2.45 -12.09
C GLN A 110 -10.30 2.00 -11.85
N ASP A 111 -9.47 2.87 -11.29
CA ASP A 111 -8.08 2.55 -10.94
C ASP A 111 -8.00 1.42 -9.90
N LEU A 112 -8.73 1.54 -8.78
CA LEU A 112 -8.71 0.51 -7.73
C LEU A 112 -9.18 -0.85 -8.24
N ILE A 113 -10.30 -0.88 -8.97
CA ILE A 113 -10.87 -2.12 -9.49
C ILE A 113 -9.96 -2.77 -10.53
N TYR A 114 -9.30 -1.96 -11.36
CA TYR A 114 -8.32 -2.45 -12.31
C TYR A 114 -7.16 -3.14 -11.59
N ASP A 115 -6.57 -2.51 -10.57
CA ASP A 115 -5.47 -3.09 -9.79
C ASP A 115 -5.90 -4.36 -9.04
N MET A 116 -7.09 -4.36 -8.43
CA MET A 116 -7.66 -5.56 -7.79
C MET A 116 -7.83 -6.72 -8.78
N SER A 117 -8.23 -6.44 -10.02
CA SER A 117 -8.39 -7.44 -11.07
C SER A 117 -7.04 -8.03 -11.52
N LEU A 118 -6.00 -7.20 -11.65
CA LEU A 118 -4.64 -7.65 -11.97
C LEU A 118 -4.09 -8.59 -10.89
N LEU A 119 -4.43 -8.30 -9.63
CA LEU A 119 -4.04 -9.10 -8.48
C LEU A 119 -4.92 -10.34 -8.26
N LYS A 120 -5.99 -10.52 -9.05
CA LYS A 120 -6.99 -11.60 -8.92
C LYS A 120 -7.65 -11.65 -7.54
N LEU A 121 -7.97 -10.48 -7.00
CA LEU A 121 -8.68 -10.33 -5.72
C LEU A 121 -10.21 -10.36 -5.90
N ILE A 122 -10.66 -10.10 -7.13
CA ILE A 122 -12.06 -10.09 -7.58
C ILE A 122 -12.20 -10.87 -8.89
#